data_AF-A0A937TAB1-F1
#
_entry.id   AF-A0A937TAB1-F1
#
_cell.length_a   1.000
_cell.length_b   1.000
_cell.length_c   1.000
_cell.angle_alpha   90.00
_cell.angle_beta   90.00
_cell.angle_gamma   90.00
#
_symmetry.space_group_name_H-M   'P 1'
#
loop_
_entity.id
_entity.type
_entity.pdbx_description
1 polymer ?
#
loop_
_entity_poly.entity_id
_entity_poly.type
_entity_poly.pdbx_seq_one_letter_code
_entity_poly.pdbx_strand_id
1 'polypeptide(L)'
;MNYKKIILQSFVLTALCVGIALAAVQPGQQVSRLAKLYATSGAEISTGANGETVVDFASRKTTYRNVPELKAGANLGVASGAFVGNYVEAGIVSLKFKIATDGHVPDQFSVILVHGTKTWYTGKVTISSEPGVWVQNEVGFDRADDEWFCAQGASDLSLAWQQALNDVDALGVYITPEVNRDAQQFMIKDFVLVDSNGTEHPGELSPLGAALWARFRAARIADVGAAGGADSDGDGVSDLDETLTGTDADDKDSRFVAEVVELLEDGVKIQWASAVDWASYNVFRSTGLTEGFALVGDGLTLADLAVVDGMSVWVDTSADPDGGPYFYRVVSVIEEE
;
A
#
# COMPACT_ATOMS: atom_id res chain seq x y z
N MET A 1 -43.00 21.27 3.87
CA MET A 1 -41.60 20.82 3.84
C MET A 1 -41.22 20.51 5.28
N ASN A 2 -41.35 19.23 5.66
CA ASN A 2 -41.12 18.75 7.02
C ASN A 2 -39.70 18.18 7.10
N TYR A 3 -38.81 18.81 7.85
CA TYR A 3 -37.55 18.19 8.25
C TYR A 3 -37.77 17.50 9.60
N LYS A 4 -37.65 16.17 9.60
CA LYS A 4 -37.60 15.37 10.84
C LYS A 4 -36.17 15.44 11.38
N LYS A 5 -36.03 16.00 12.58
CA LYS A 5 -34.82 15.94 13.41
C LYS A 5 -34.99 14.72 14.32
N ILE A 6 -34.13 13.72 14.20
CA ILE A 6 -34.10 12.56 15.11
C ILE A 6 -32.87 12.72 16.00
N ILE A 7 -33.10 12.77 17.30
CA ILE A 7 -32.08 12.72 18.35
C ILE A 7 -32.21 11.33 18.97
N LEU A 8 -31.16 10.51 18.91
CA LEU A 8 -31.09 9.25 19.65
C LEU A 8 -30.04 9.39 20.76
N GLN A 9 -30.50 9.21 22.00
CA GLN A 9 -29.69 8.89 23.18
C GLN A 9 -29.97 7.44 23.53
N SER A 10 -28.95 6.64 23.85
CA SER A 10 -29.11 5.37 24.56
C SER A 10 -27.85 4.96 25.35
N PHE A 11 -28.10 4.23 26.44
CA PHE A 11 -27.20 3.82 27.52
C PHE A 11 -26.82 2.33 27.38
N VAL A 12 -25.54 2.02 27.65
CA VAL A 12 -24.94 0.84 28.36
C VAL A 12 -25.17 -0.59 27.81
N LEU A 13 -24.08 -1.37 27.65
CA LEU A 13 -23.73 -2.59 28.45
C LEU A 13 -22.44 -3.26 27.91
N THR A 14 -21.37 -3.29 28.70
CA THR A 14 -20.09 -3.94 28.34
C THR A 14 -20.17 -5.46 28.48
N ALA A 15 -19.89 -6.20 27.40
CA ALA A 15 -19.65 -7.64 27.42
C ALA A 15 -18.17 -7.93 27.15
N LEU A 16 -17.54 -8.69 28.04
CA LEU A 16 -16.13 -9.07 27.99
C LEU A 16 -15.94 -10.24 27.01
N CYS A 17 -15.32 -9.99 25.86
CA CYS A 17 -14.87 -11.05 24.94
C CYS A 17 -13.34 -11.19 25.04
N VAL A 18 -12.89 -12.39 25.40
CA VAL A 18 -11.47 -12.79 25.49
C VAL A 18 -10.94 -13.05 24.08
N GLY A 19 -10.11 -12.16 23.56
CA GLY A 19 -9.43 -12.31 22.27
C GLY A 19 -8.16 -13.17 22.36
N ILE A 20 -8.04 -14.14 21.46
CA ILE A 20 -6.81 -14.90 21.20
C ILE A 20 -5.88 -13.99 20.37
N ALA A 21 -4.72 -13.62 20.92
CA ALA A 21 -3.71 -12.85 20.19
C ALA A 21 -3.04 -13.73 19.13
N LEU A 22 -3.32 -13.48 17.84
CA LEU A 22 -2.42 -13.85 16.75
C LEU A 22 -1.31 -12.80 16.69
N ALA A 23 -0.06 -13.21 16.87
CA ALA A 23 1.09 -12.35 16.68
C ALA A 23 1.24 -12.02 15.18
N ALA A 24 0.78 -10.84 14.77
CA ALA A 24 1.09 -10.28 13.46
C ALA A 24 2.60 -9.97 13.40
N VAL A 25 3.32 -10.63 12.49
CA VAL A 25 4.71 -10.30 12.19
C VAL A 25 4.71 -8.91 11.56
N GLN A 26 5.43 -7.97 12.19
CA GLN A 26 5.51 -6.57 11.78
C GLN A 26 6.02 -6.43 10.33
N PRO A 27 5.24 -5.84 9.40
CA PRO A 27 5.60 -5.68 7.97
C PRO A 27 6.89 -4.88 7.73
N GLY A 28 7.30 -4.03 8.68
CA GLY A 28 8.39 -3.06 8.51
C GLY A 28 9.80 -3.61 8.28
N GLN A 29 10.08 -4.90 8.56
CA GLN A 29 11.41 -5.48 8.30
C GLN A 29 11.58 -6.10 6.90
N GLN A 30 10.49 -6.37 6.17
CA GLN A 30 10.53 -7.00 4.83
C GLN A 30 10.81 -5.98 3.71
N VAL A 31 10.25 -4.75 3.81
CA VAL A 31 10.33 -3.69 2.78
C VAL A 31 11.78 -3.20 2.52
N SER A 32 12.70 -3.41 3.47
CA SER A 32 14.11 -3.01 3.34
C SER A 32 14.95 -3.90 2.42
N ARG A 33 14.49 -5.08 1.99
CA ARG A 33 15.37 -6.01 1.26
C ARG A 33 15.62 -5.58 -0.19
N LEU A 34 14.61 -5.11 -0.94
CA LEU A 34 14.82 -4.72 -2.35
C LEU A 34 15.43 -3.32 -2.54
N ALA A 35 15.03 -2.31 -1.75
CA ALA A 35 15.64 -0.97 -1.84
C ALA A 35 17.15 -0.99 -1.52
N LYS A 36 17.66 -2.06 -0.87
CA LYS A 36 19.08 -2.33 -0.64
C LYS A 36 19.67 -3.46 -1.49
N LEU A 37 18.88 -4.19 -2.29
CA LEU A 37 19.37 -5.28 -3.13
C LEU A 37 19.97 -4.71 -4.42
N TYR A 38 21.18 -4.14 -4.31
CA TYR A 38 22.14 -3.99 -5.41
C TYR A 38 21.73 -3.08 -6.59
N ALA A 39 21.79 -1.76 -6.38
CA ALA A 39 22.45 -0.94 -7.41
C ALA A 39 23.95 -1.28 -7.35
N THR A 40 24.35 -2.34 -8.04
CA THR A 40 25.77 -2.63 -8.25
C THR A 40 26.36 -1.46 -9.05
N SER A 41 27.49 -0.93 -8.58
CA SER A 41 28.12 0.32 -9.04
C SER A 41 27.95 0.60 -10.54
N GLY A 42 27.13 1.60 -10.91
CA GLY A 42 27.10 2.15 -12.27
C GLY A 42 25.73 2.47 -12.88
N ALA A 43 24.62 2.11 -12.20
CA ALA A 43 23.28 2.55 -12.58
C ALA A 43 22.78 3.66 -11.63
N GLU A 44 22.19 4.71 -12.17
CA GLU A 44 21.45 5.74 -11.45
C GLU A 44 19.96 5.56 -11.73
N ILE A 45 19.13 5.71 -10.69
CA ILE A 45 17.67 5.64 -10.81
C ILE A 45 17.12 7.03 -10.51
N SER A 46 16.23 7.52 -11.37
CA SER A 46 15.51 8.76 -11.16
C SER A 46 14.04 8.64 -11.59
N THR A 47 13.22 9.63 -11.24
CA THR A 47 11.83 9.71 -11.69
C THR A 47 11.74 10.67 -12.87
N GLY A 48 11.19 10.21 -13.98
CA GLY A 48 10.95 10.97 -15.19
C GLY A 48 9.80 11.98 -15.04
N ALA A 49 9.64 12.83 -16.04
CA ALA A 49 8.66 13.93 -15.99
C ALA A 49 7.19 13.47 -15.95
N ASN A 50 6.90 12.23 -16.35
CA ASN A 50 5.55 11.67 -16.34
C ASN A 50 5.41 10.51 -15.34
N GLY A 51 6.28 10.46 -14.32
CA GLY A 51 6.23 9.44 -13.27
C GLY A 51 6.88 8.10 -13.66
N GLU A 52 7.48 7.97 -14.84
CA GLU A 52 8.25 6.78 -15.20
C GLU A 52 9.52 6.65 -14.33
N THR A 53 9.93 5.41 -14.06
CA THR A 53 11.25 5.12 -13.50
C THR A 53 12.27 5.19 -14.64
N VAL A 54 13.26 6.06 -14.50
CA VAL A 54 14.38 6.21 -15.42
C VAL A 54 15.60 5.54 -14.82
N VAL A 55 16.24 4.68 -15.60
CA VAL A 55 17.47 3.97 -15.26
C VAL A 55 18.56 4.40 -16.21
N ASP A 56 19.59 5.05 -15.68
CA ASP A 56 20.74 5.54 -16.43
C ASP A 56 21.99 4.71 -16.13
N PHE A 57 22.60 4.14 -17.16
CA PHE A 57 23.92 3.54 -17.08
C PHE A 57 24.95 4.49 -17.69
N ALA A 58 25.95 4.87 -16.90
CA ALA A 58 27.01 5.76 -17.38
C ALA A 58 27.92 5.09 -18.42
N SER A 59 28.50 5.89 -19.32
CA SER A 59 29.51 5.41 -20.27
C SER A 59 30.73 4.79 -19.57
N ARG A 60 31.32 3.74 -20.16
CA ARG A 60 32.37 2.92 -19.54
C ARG A 60 33.67 2.94 -20.35
N LYS A 61 34.83 3.03 -19.68
CA LYS A 61 36.15 3.08 -20.35
C LYS A 61 36.91 1.75 -20.42
N THR A 62 36.55 0.73 -19.65
CA THR A 62 37.32 -0.53 -19.53
C THR A 62 36.52 -1.75 -19.98
N THR A 63 37.22 -2.79 -20.42
CA THR A 63 36.61 -3.91 -21.16
C THR A 63 36.13 -5.06 -20.27
N TYR A 64 36.67 -5.27 -19.07
CA TYR A 64 36.33 -6.49 -18.32
C TYR A 64 36.58 -6.35 -16.81
N ARG A 65 35.49 -6.36 -16.03
CA ARG A 65 35.26 -7.33 -14.95
C ARG A 65 33.89 -7.19 -14.29
N ASN A 66 33.33 -5.98 -14.27
CA ASN A 66 32.06 -5.70 -13.62
C ASN A 66 31.16 -4.98 -14.62
N VAL A 67 30.33 -5.74 -15.34
CA VAL A 67 29.20 -5.13 -16.05
C VAL A 67 28.29 -4.59 -14.94
N PRO A 68 27.90 -3.31 -14.98
CA PRO A 68 26.96 -2.79 -14.01
C PRO A 68 25.64 -3.53 -14.20
N GLU A 69 25.09 -4.04 -13.13
CA GLU A 69 23.81 -4.72 -13.12
C GLU A 69 22.90 -3.92 -12.20
N LEU A 70 21.66 -3.72 -12.64
CA LEU A 70 20.61 -3.17 -11.80
C LEU A 70 19.65 -4.28 -11.39
N LYS A 71 19.41 -4.42 -10.08
CA LYS A 71 18.21 -5.08 -9.56
C LYS A 71 17.32 -4.01 -8.97
N ALA A 72 16.13 -3.92 -9.51
CA ALA A 72 15.22 -2.83 -9.31
C ALA A 72 13.88 -3.41 -8.89
N GLY A 73 13.36 -3.03 -7.72
CA GLY A 73 11.96 -3.34 -7.41
C GLY A 73 11.03 -2.65 -8.40
N ALA A 74 9.89 -3.26 -8.71
CA ALA A 74 8.82 -2.55 -9.40
C ALA A 74 8.28 -1.38 -8.54
N ASN A 75 8.61 -1.36 -7.24
CA ASN A 75 8.36 -0.29 -6.26
C ASN A 75 9.33 0.91 -6.35
N LEU A 76 10.14 1.07 -7.41
CA LEU A 76 11.24 2.05 -7.43
C LEU A 76 10.83 3.54 -7.41
N GLY A 77 9.54 3.85 -7.30
CA GLY A 77 9.04 5.20 -7.06
C GLY A 77 8.15 5.34 -5.82
N VAL A 78 7.99 4.30 -4.98
CA VAL A 78 6.80 4.20 -4.12
C VAL A 78 7.12 3.60 -2.74
N ALA A 79 6.62 4.27 -1.69
CA ALA A 79 7.07 4.11 -0.32
C ALA A 79 6.67 2.78 0.37
N SER A 80 5.70 2.02 -0.15
CA SER A 80 4.97 1.02 0.65
C SER A 80 4.87 -0.41 0.07
N GLY A 81 5.75 -0.83 -0.84
CA GLY A 81 5.98 -2.27 -1.06
C GLY A 81 4.96 -2.98 -1.98
N ALA A 82 4.55 -2.34 -3.06
CA ALA A 82 3.51 -2.72 -4.01
C ALA A 82 3.66 -4.02 -4.85
N PHE A 83 4.52 -4.97 -4.49
CA PHE A 83 4.53 -6.25 -5.20
C PHE A 83 4.93 -7.37 -4.26
N VAL A 84 4.20 -7.46 -3.15
CA VAL A 84 4.38 -8.46 -2.10
C VAL A 84 3.05 -9.17 -1.80
N GLY A 85 3.11 -10.33 -1.15
CA GLY A 85 1.94 -11.05 -0.65
C GLY A 85 1.60 -12.34 -1.39
N ASN A 86 0.38 -12.84 -1.16
CA ASN A 86 -0.08 -14.14 -1.66
C ASN A 86 -0.78 -14.01 -3.02
N TYR A 87 -0.03 -14.18 -4.10
CA TYR A 87 -0.55 -14.06 -5.47
C TYR A 87 -1.51 -15.19 -5.83
N VAL A 88 -1.32 -16.38 -5.26
CA VAL A 88 -2.21 -17.53 -5.50
C VAL A 88 -3.60 -17.25 -4.93
N GLU A 89 -3.67 -16.80 -3.68
CA GLU A 89 -4.94 -16.45 -3.03
C GLU A 89 -5.62 -15.24 -3.67
N ALA A 90 -4.83 -14.23 -4.06
CA ALA A 90 -5.32 -13.07 -4.78
C ALA A 90 -5.70 -13.37 -6.25
N GLY A 91 -5.47 -14.59 -6.74
CA GLY A 91 -5.80 -15.00 -8.12
C GLY A 91 -4.95 -14.30 -9.18
N ILE A 92 -3.79 -13.76 -8.80
CA ILE A 92 -2.85 -13.05 -9.67
C ILE A 92 -2.10 -14.05 -10.57
N VAL A 93 -2.10 -13.80 -11.88
CA VAL A 93 -1.54 -14.71 -12.90
C VAL A 93 -0.48 -14.07 -13.79
N SER A 94 -0.39 -12.74 -13.86
CA SER A 94 0.66 -12.08 -14.65
C SER A 94 1.04 -10.69 -14.11
N LEU A 95 2.17 -10.17 -14.61
CA LEU A 95 2.62 -8.79 -14.45
C LEU A 95 2.61 -8.10 -15.81
N LYS A 96 1.99 -6.93 -15.92
CA LYS A 96 2.14 -6.03 -17.07
C LYS A 96 2.98 -4.82 -16.71
N PHE A 97 3.74 -4.33 -17.69
CA PHE A 97 4.48 -3.08 -17.59
C PHE A 97 4.85 -2.58 -19.00
N LYS A 98 5.27 -1.32 -19.10
CA LYS A 98 5.81 -0.75 -20.34
C LYS A 98 7.27 -0.39 -20.16
N ILE A 99 8.06 -0.60 -21.21
CA ILE A 99 9.47 -0.21 -21.27
C ILE A 99 9.77 0.53 -22.57
N ALA A 100 10.58 1.58 -22.49
CA ALA A 100 11.21 2.26 -23.60
C ALA A 100 12.72 2.38 -23.35
N THR A 101 13.50 2.55 -24.42
CA THR A 101 14.95 2.72 -24.35
C THR A 101 15.39 3.95 -25.13
N ASP A 102 16.65 4.33 -25.01
CA ASP A 102 17.29 5.35 -25.85
C ASP A 102 17.79 4.83 -27.21
N GLY A 103 17.37 3.62 -27.61
CA GLY A 103 17.81 2.92 -28.81
C GLY A 103 18.74 1.75 -28.52
N HIS A 104 19.23 1.63 -27.28
CA HIS A 104 20.00 0.48 -26.84
C HIS A 104 19.09 -0.68 -26.41
N VAL A 105 19.48 -1.91 -26.73
CA VAL A 105 18.84 -3.13 -26.23
C VAL A 105 19.77 -3.73 -25.18
N PRO A 106 19.31 -3.95 -23.94
CA PRO A 106 20.16 -4.48 -22.89
C PRO A 106 20.61 -5.91 -23.25
N ASP A 107 21.82 -6.29 -22.82
CA ASP A 107 22.30 -7.68 -22.96
C ASP A 107 21.36 -8.65 -22.25
N GLN A 108 20.82 -8.22 -21.12
CA GLN A 108 19.80 -8.95 -20.38
C GLN A 108 18.78 -8.00 -19.76
N PHE A 109 17.51 -8.31 -20.00
CA PHE A 109 16.41 -7.78 -19.22
C PHE A 109 15.59 -8.94 -18.69
N SER A 110 15.28 -8.94 -17.41
CA SER A 110 14.46 -10.00 -16.81
C SER A 110 13.50 -9.42 -15.79
N VAL A 111 12.30 -9.98 -15.68
CA VAL A 111 11.47 -9.78 -14.49
C VAL A 111 12.03 -10.65 -13.37
N ILE A 112 12.07 -10.11 -12.16
CA ILE A 112 12.52 -10.81 -10.96
C ILE A 112 11.40 -10.93 -9.94
N LEU A 113 11.34 -12.09 -9.28
CA LEU A 113 10.48 -12.35 -8.13
C LEU A 113 11.34 -12.90 -6.98
N VAL A 114 11.17 -12.37 -5.78
CA VAL A 114 11.94 -12.76 -4.59
C VAL A 114 11.02 -13.40 -3.56
N HIS A 115 11.48 -14.50 -2.97
CA HIS A 115 10.86 -15.17 -1.83
C HIS A 115 11.95 -15.78 -0.93
N GLY A 116 12.01 -15.36 0.32
CA GLY A 116 13.05 -15.66 1.29
C GLY A 116 14.45 -15.32 0.77
N THR A 117 15.24 -16.36 0.51
CA THR A 117 16.59 -16.23 -0.06
C THR A 117 16.65 -16.61 -1.54
N LYS A 118 15.50 -16.90 -2.16
CA LYS A 118 15.41 -17.32 -3.56
C LYS A 118 15.03 -16.14 -4.44
N THR A 119 15.68 -16.06 -5.58
CA THR A 119 15.37 -15.11 -6.64
C THR A 119 15.05 -15.88 -7.91
N TRP A 120 13.89 -15.57 -8.45
CA TRP A 120 13.37 -16.13 -9.68
C TRP A 120 13.48 -15.09 -10.79
N TYR A 121 13.75 -15.55 -12.00
CA TYR A 121 13.99 -14.71 -13.15
C TYR A 121 13.24 -15.25 -14.35
N THR A 122 12.71 -14.35 -15.18
CA THR A 122 12.26 -14.68 -16.53
C THR A 122 12.72 -13.61 -17.52
N GLY A 123 13.30 -14.05 -18.63
CA GLY A 123 13.79 -13.19 -19.72
C GLY A 123 12.76 -12.87 -20.78
N LYS A 124 11.48 -13.20 -20.56
CA LYS A 124 10.39 -12.99 -21.54
C LYS A 124 9.92 -11.54 -21.58
N VAL A 125 10.82 -10.66 -21.97
CA VAL A 125 10.54 -9.24 -22.12
C VAL A 125 10.94 -8.81 -23.52
N THR A 126 10.00 -8.21 -24.23
CA THR A 126 10.21 -7.58 -25.53
C THR A 126 10.61 -6.13 -25.32
N ILE A 127 11.70 -5.73 -25.97
CA ILE A 127 12.27 -4.38 -25.90
C ILE A 127 12.46 -3.89 -27.34
N SER A 128 12.07 -2.64 -27.60
CA SER A 128 12.31 -1.99 -28.87
C SER A 128 13.77 -1.53 -28.96
N SER A 129 14.39 -1.69 -30.12
CA SER A 129 15.66 -1.02 -30.45
C SER A 129 15.45 0.39 -31.00
N GLU A 130 14.21 0.84 -31.19
CA GLU A 130 13.87 2.18 -31.64
C GLU A 130 13.76 3.14 -30.43
N PRO A 131 14.55 4.23 -30.37
CA PRO A 131 14.55 5.16 -29.24
C PRO A 131 13.15 5.71 -28.92
N GLY A 132 12.78 5.69 -27.65
CA GLY A 132 11.53 6.25 -27.13
C GLY A 132 10.26 5.44 -27.44
N VAL A 133 10.36 4.32 -28.15
CA VAL A 133 9.21 3.46 -28.44
C VAL A 133 8.87 2.61 -27.21
N TRP A 134 7.70 2.86 -26.65
CA TRP A 134 7.15 2.09 -25.54
C TRP A 134 6.63 0.73 -26.01
N VAL A 135 7.13 -0.33 -25.41
CA VAL A 135 6.67 -1.71 -25.61
C VAL A 135 5.96 -2.19 -24.36
N GLN A 136 4.71 -2.61 -24.51
CA GLN A 136 3.95 -3.26 -23.44
C GLN A 136 4.35 -4.74 -23.34
N ASN A 137 4.63 -5.16 -22.12
CA ASN A 137 4.95 -6.54 -21.78
C ASN A 137 3.90 -7.08 -20.84
N GLU A 138 3.62 -8.38 -20.97
CA GLU A 138 2.81 -9.15 -20.03
C GLU A 138 3.56 -10.46 -19.74
N VAL A 139 3.91 -10.67 -18.48
CA VAL A 139 4.74 -11.78 -18.01
C VAL A 139 3.89 -12.66 -17.10
N GLY A 140 3.53 -13.85 -17.59
CA GLY A 140 2.78 -14.83 -16.83
C GLY A 140 3.57 -15.41 -15.66
N PHE A 141 2.87 -15.78 -14.60
CA PHE A 141 3.39 -16.50 -13.43
C PHE A 141 3.20 -18.01 -13.51
N ASP A 142 2.66 -18.51 -14.63
CA ASP A 142 2.73 -19.94 -14.92
C ASP A 142 4.20 -20.34 -15.11
N ARG A 143 4.56 -21.50 -14.54
CA ARG A 143 5.87 -22.13 -14.71
C ARG A 143 5.80 -23.31 -15.67
N ALA A 144 4.82 -23.32 -16.57
CA ALA A 144 4.93 -24.09 -17.79
C ALA A 144 6.21 -23.67 -18.54
N ASP A 145 6.93 -24.63 -19.10
CA ASP A 145 8.02 -24.40 -20.09
C ASP A 145 9.33 -23.72 -19.61
N ASP A 146 9.77 -23.94 -18.37
CA ASP A 146 11.08 -23.46 -17.86
C ASP A 146 11.29 -21.94 -17.95
N GLU A 147 10.20 -21.17 -18.01
CA GLU A 147 10.24 -19.72 -18.23
C GLU A 147 10.75 -18.95 -17.02
N TRP A 148 10.50 -19.49 -15.83
CA TRP A 148 10.99 -19.00 -14.57
C TRP A 148 12.09 -19.89 -14.03
N PHE A 149 13.30 -19.34 -13.89
CA PHE A 149 14.44 -20.03 -13.30
C PHE A 149 14.80 -19.47 -11.93
N CYS A 150 15.14 -20.35 -10.98
CA CYS A 150 15.60 -19.97 -9.65
C CYS A 150 17.14 -19.91 -9.62
N ALA A 151 17.71 -18.74 -9.34
CA ALA A 151 19.17 -18.56 -9.36
C ALA A 151 19.90 -19.42 -8.32
N GLN A 152 19.27 -19.70 -7.18
CA GLN A 152 19.82 -20.54 -6.12
C GLN A 152 19.47 -22.04 -6.29
N GLY A 153 18.65 -22.37 -7.28
CA GLY A 153 18.10 -23.72 -7.49
C GLY A 153 17.07 -24.13 -6.43
N ALA A 154 16.45 -25.29 -6.65
CA ALA A 154 15.60 -25.97 -5.68
C ALA A 154 15.60 -27.47 -5.96
N SER A 155 15.44 -28.29 -4.92
CA SER A 155 15.26 -29.73 -5.07
C SER A 155 13.94 -30.09 -5.76
N ASP A 156 12.87 -29.35 -5.42
CA ASP A 156 11.60 -29.35 -6.12
C ASP A 156 11.30 -27.91 -6.55
N LEU A 157 11.53 -27.62 -7.83
CA LEU A 157 11.30 -26.28 -8.36
C LEU A 157 9.80 -25.94 -8.41
N SER A 158 8.90 -26.91 -8.56
CA SER A 158 7.47 -26.64 -8.72
C SER A 158 6.86 -26.25 -7.38
N LEU A 159 7.19 -27.01 -6.33
CA LEU A 159 6.83 -26.65 -4.97
C LEU A 159 7.46 -25.31 -4.56
N ALA A 160 8.74 -25.08 -4.86
CA ALA A 160 9.41 -23.84 -4.51
C ALA A 160 8.84 -22.62 -5.24
N TRP A 161 8.41 -22.77 -6.49
CA TRP A 161 7.75 -21.69 -7.23
C TRP A 161 6.36 -21.39 -6.66
N GLN A 162 5.58 -22.44 -6.37
CA GLN A 162 4.28 -22.27 -5.72
C GLN A 162 4.41 -21.58 -4.36
N GLN A 163 5.42 -21.93 -3.56
CA GLN A 163 5.73 -21.23 -2.31
C GLN A 163 6.08 -19.75 -2.55
N ALA A 164 6.88 -19.46 -3.58
CA ALA A 164 7.24 -18.08 -3.89
C ALA A 164 6.03 -17.24 -4.30
N LEU A 165 5.05 -17.80 -5.02
CA LEU A 165 3.80 -17.11 -5.34
C LEU A 165 2.84 -16.98 -4.15
N ASN A 166 2.91 -17.87 -3.16
CA ASN A 166 2.09 -17.75 -1.95
C ASN A 166 2.59 -16.65 -0.99
N ASP A 167 3.84 -16.22 -1.13
CA ASP A 167 4.49 -15.30 -0.20
C ASP A 167 5.57 -14.49 -0.93
N VAL A 168 5.15 -13.68 -1.89
CA VAL A 168 6.05 -12.84 -2.67
C VAL A 168 6.63 -11.79 -1.73
N ASP A 169 7.94 -11.78 -1.52
CA ASP A 169 8.62 -10.73 -0.75
C ASP A 169 8.84 -9.49 -1.62
N ALA A 170 8.90 -9.67 -2.94
CA ALA A 170 9.31 -8.63 -3.87
C ALA A 170 9.14 -9.03 -5.35
N LEU A 171 8.80 -8.06 -6.20
CA LEU A 171 8.81 -8.17 -7.67
C LEU A 171 9.53 -6.97 -8.28
N GLY A 172 10.11 -7.15 -9.46
CA GLY A 172 10.78 -6.07 -10.16
C GLY A 172 11.46 -6.48 -11.44
N VAL A 173 12.52 -5.77 -11.79
CA VAL A 173 13.32 -6.00 -13.00
C VAL A 173 14.80 -6.13 -12.69
N TYR A 174 15.47 -6.86 -13.56
CA TYR A 174 16.91 -7.03 -13.61
C TYR A 174 17.40 -6.56 -14.98
N ILE A 175 18.37 -5.66 -14.99
CA ILE A 175 18.89 -5.06 -16.23
C ILE A 175 20.40 -5.17 -16.24
N THR A 176 20.93 -5.75 -17.31
CA THR A 176 22.34 -5.71 -17.70
C THR A 176 22.42 -4.92 -19.00
N PRO A 177 23.01 -3.71 -19.00
CA PRO A 177 23.13 -2.88 -20.20
C PRO A 177 24.02 -3.59 -21.22
N GLU A 178 23.89 -3.24 -22.49
CA GLU A 178 24.71 -3.78 -23.57
C GLU A 178 26.21 -3.64 -23.23
N VAL A 179 27.07 -4.60 -23.65
CA VAL A 179 28.53 -4.50 -23.44
C VAL A 179 29.13 -3.23 -24.07
N ASN A 180 28.46 -2.64 -25.05
CA ASN A 180 28.91 -1.39 -25.64
C ASN A 180 29.03 -0.29 -24.57
N ARG A 181 30.02 0.57 -24.77
CA ARG A 181 30.57 1.43 -23.72
C ARG A 181 29.85 2.76 -23.60
N ASP A 182 28.81 2.96 -24.37
CA ASP A 182 28.06 4.20 -24.40
C ASP A 182 27.14 4.29 -23.18
N ALA A 183 26.70 5.51 -22.88
CA ALA A 183 25.67 5.69 -21.87
C ALA A 183 24.36 5.10 -22.40
N GLN A 184 23.61 4.44 -21.53
CA GLN A 184 22.35 3.76 -21.90
C GLN A 184 21.26 4.16 -20.93
N GLN A 185 20.07 4.44 -21.43
CA GLN A 185 18.91 4.81 -20.63
C GLN A 185 17.73 3.87 -20.91
N PHE A 186 17.09 3.43 -19.82
CA PHE A 186 15.87 2.62 -19.84
C PHE A 186 14.77 3.33 -19.04
N MET A 187 13.57 3.40 -19.60
CA MET A 187 12.41 4.00 -18.94
C MET A 187 11.34 2.94 -18.73
N ILE A 188 10.78 2.84 -17.53
CA ILE A 188 9.83 1.79 -17.15
C ILE A 188 8.66 2.41 -16.40
N LYS A 189 7.43 1.98 -16.72
CA LYS A 189 6.21 2.46 -16.07
C LYS A 189 5.06 1.47 -16.16
N ASP A 190 3.93 1.85 -15.57
CA ASP A 190 2.64 1.14 -15.64
C ASP A 190 2.75 -0.31 -15.14
N PHE A 191 3.51 -0.56 -14.06
CA PHE A 191 3.52 -1.89 -13.46
C PHE A 191 2.16 -2.20 -12.85
N VAL A 192 1.49 -3.23 -13.36
CA VAL A 192 0.19 -3.71 -12.86
C VAL A 192 0.20 -5.22 -12.78
N LEU A 193 -0.33 -5.77 -11.69
CA LEU A 193 -0.62 -7.20 -11.60
C LEU A 193 -1.92 -7.49 -12.33
N VAL A 194 -2.08 -8.70 -12.84
CA VAL A 194 -3.30 -9.10 -13.55
C VAL A 194 -3.80 -10.40 -12.95
N ASP A 195 -5.09 -10.46 -12.62
CA ASP A 195 -5.70 -11.70 -12.14
C ASP A 195 -6.15 -12.63 -13.26
N SER A 196 -6.59 -13.83 -12.87
CA SER A 196 -7.14 -14.85 -13.76
C SER A 196 -8.36 -14.41 -14.58
N ASN A 197 -9.02 -13.30 -14.23
CA ASN A 197 -10.12 -12.70 -15.00
C ASN A 197 -9.64 -11.63 -15.99
N GLY A 198 -8.33 -11.33 -16.00
CA GLY A 198 -7.75 -10.25 -16.80
C GLY A 198 -7.92 -8.87 -16.16
N THR A 199 -8.37 -8.79 -14.91
CA THR A 199 -8.50 -7.51 -14.20
C THR A 199 -7.11 -7.04 -13.80
N GLU A 200 -6.80 -5.78 -14.13
CA GLU A 200 -5.55 -5.13 -13.78
C GLU A 200 -5.66 -4.55 -12.37
N HIS A 201 -4.73 -4.95 -11.53
CA HIS A 201 -4.53 -4.44 -10.18
C HIS A 201 -3.33 -3.51 -10.28
N PRO A 202 -3.46 -2.22 -9.92
CA PRO A 202 -2.28 -1.43 -9.64
C PRO A 202 -1.42 -2.27 -8.69
N GLY A 203 -0.12 -2.41 -8.97
CA GLY A 203 0.75 -3.14 -8.02
C GLY A 203 0.56 -2.60 -6.60
N GLU A 204 0.26 -1.31 -6.50
CA GLU A 204 0.14 -0.58 -5.25
C GLU A 204 -1.31 -0.39 -4.94
N LEU A 205 -1.79 -1.20 -4.00
CA LEU A 205 -2.86 -0.76 -3.16
C LEU A 205 -2.19 -0.11 -1.96
N SER A 206 -2.29 1.21 -1.84
CA SER A 206 -2.04 1.88 -0.55
C SER A 206 -2.85 1.15 0.54
N PRO A 207 -2.51 1.25 1.83
CA PRO A 207 -3.35 0.66 2.86
C PRO A 207 -4.85 0.95 2.68
N LEU A 208 -5.20 2.17 2.25
CA LEU A 208 -6.54 2.52 1.81
C LEU A 208 -6.98 1.78 0.55
N GLY A 209 -6.19 1.77 -0.52
CA GLY A 209 -6.48 0.99 -1.73
C GLY A 209 -6.72 -0.48 -1.43
N ALA A 210 -6.05 -1.06 -0.42
CA ALA A 210 -6.17 -2.46 -0.04
C ALA A 210 -7.51 -2.70 0.67
N ALA A 211 -7.89 -1.79 1.56
CA ALA A 211 -9.20 -1.78 2.20
C ALA A 211 -10.34 -1.61 1.16
N LEU A 212 -10.20 -0.65 0.24
CA LEU A 212 -11.15 -0.44 -0.86
C LEU A 212 -11.25 -1.67 -1.77
N TRP A 213 -10.14 -2.35 -2.03
CA TRP A 213 -10.13 -3.54 -2.86
C TRP A 213 -10.79 -4.73 -2.17
N ALA A 214 -10.53 -4.90 -0.87
CA ALA A 214 -11.14 -5.96 -0.08
C ALA A 214 -12.67 -5.85 -0.08
N ARG A 215 -13.19 -4.61 0.05
CA ARG A 215 -14.64 -4.36 0.08
C ARG A 215 -15.29 -4.23 -1.30
N PHE A 216 -14.73 -3.39 -2.16
CA PHE A 216 -15.38 -2.94 -3.40
C PHE A 216 -14.75 -3.47 -4.67
N ARG A 217 -13.62 -4.18 -4.59
CA ARG A 217 -12.77 -4.50 -5.76
C ARG A 217 -12.39 -3.23 -6.54
N ALA A 218 -12.13 -2.15 -5.82
CA ALA A 218 -11.71 -0.87 -6.34
C ALA A 218 -10.35 -0.48 -5.73
N ALA A 219 -9.45 0.06 -6.54
CA ALA A 219 -8.13 0.49 -6.07
C ALA A 219 -8.11 1.95 -5.57
N ARG A 220 -9.11 2.75 -5.97
CA ARG A 220 -9.25 4.18 -5.63
C ARG A 220 -10.69 4.48 -5.28
N ILE A 221 -10.92 5.52 -4.46
CA ILE A 221 -12.26 5.97 -4.05
C ILE A 221 -13.16 6.23 -5.25
N ALA A 222 -12.61 6.90 -6.29
CA ALA A 222 -13.32 7.22 -7.52
C ALA A 222 -13.85 5.99 -8.29
N ASP A 223 -13.25 4.81 -8.09
CA ASP A 223 -13.59 3.58 -8.80
C ASP A 223 -14.65 2.73 -8.06
N VAL A 224 -15.00 3.08 -6.81
CA VAL A 224 -15.96 2.35 -5.97
C VAL A 224 -17.39 2.37 -6.56
N GLY A 225 -17.76 3.46 -7.23
CA GLY A 225 -19.07 3.60 -7.87
C GLY A 225 -20.25 3.48 -6.90
N ALA A 226 -21.37 2.91 -7.37
CA ALA A 226 -22.61 2.83 -6.58
C ALA A 226 -22.53 1.87 -5.38
N ALA A 227 -21.58 0.93 -5.37
CA ALA A 227 -21.40 -0.03 -4.28
C ALA A 227 -20.98 0.67 -2.97
N GLY A 228 -20.29 1.81 -3.06
CA GLY A 228 -19.85 2.56 -1.88
C GLY A 228 -20.97 3.17 -1.06
N GLY A 229 -22.15 3.38 -1.65
CA GLY A 229 -23.33 3.89 -0.95
C GLY A 229 -24.20 2.81 -0.32
N ALA A 230 -23.77 1.54 -0.35
CA ALA A 230 -24.41 0.49 0.43
C ALA A 230 -24.27 0.78 1.93
N ASP A 231 -25.22 0.26 2.72
CA ASP A 231 -25.25 0.30 4.18
C ASP A 231 -25.57 -1.13 4.59
N SER A 232 -24.52 -1.96 4.62
CA SER A 232 -24.68 -3.42 4.58
C SER A 232 -25.18 -4.02 5.88
N ASP A 233 -24.88 -3.37 7.00
CA ASP A 233 -25.31 -3.75 8.34
C ASP A 233 -26.56 -2.95 8.83
N GLY A 234 -26.96 -1.91 8.09
CA GLY A 234 -28.16 -1.11 8.34
C GLY A 234 -27.98 -0.10 9.47
N ASP A 235 -26.75 0.29 9.77
CA ASP A 235 -26.41 1.18 10.87
C ASP A 235 -26.60 2.68 10.54
N GLY A 236 -26.79 2.99 9.24
CA GLY A 236 -27.02 4.31 8.68
C GLY A 236 -25.76 5.01 8.14
N VAL A 237 -24.61 4.36 8.15
CA VAL A 237 -23.35 4.79 7.55
C VAL A 237 -23.13 4.02 6.24
N SER A 238 -22.44 4.62 5.28
CA SER A 238 -22.15 3.92 4.03
C SER A 238 -20.90 3.05 4.17
N ASP A 239 -20.89 1.89 3.53
CA ASP A 239 -19.75 0.97 3.49
C ASP A 239 -18.44 1.71 3.12
N LEU A 240 -18.52 2.72 2.23
CA LEU A 240 -17.37 3.51 1.82
C LEU A 240 -16.87 4.40 2.96
N ASP A 241 -17.75 5.12 3.65
CA ASP A 241 -17.38 5.96 4.79
C ASP A 241 -16.76 5.11 5.92
N GLU A 242 -17.28 3.90 6.13
CA GLU A 242 -16.73 2.95 7.10
C GLU A 242 -15.35 2.45 6.69
N THR A 243 -15.18 2.04 5.42
CA THR A 243 -13.86 1.63 4.89
C THR A 243 -12.84 2.77 5.02
N LEU A 244 -13.25 4.00 4.72
CA LEU A 244 -12.43 5.20 4.81
C LEU A 244 -12.01 5.52 6.26
N THR A 245 -12.93 5.30 7.21
CA THR A 245 -12.68 5.49 8.64
C THR A 245 -12.09 4.24 9.32
N GLY A 246 -11.93 3.13 8.61
CA GLY A 246 -11.39 1.89 9.17
C GLY A 246 -12.35 1.16 10.12
N THR A 247 -13.66 1.41 10.04
CA THR A 247 -14.68 0.64 10.73
C THR A 247 -15.16 -0.53 9.87
N ASP A 248 -15.93 -1.45 10.47
CA ASP A 248 -16.35 -2.70 9.84
C ASP A 248 -17.78 -2.57 9.31
N ALA A 249 -17.91 -2.49 7.99
CA ALA A 249 -19.19 -2.30 7.30
C ALA A 249 -20.17 -3.48 7.40
N ASP A 250 -19.77 -4.59 8.02
CA ASP A 250 -20.63 -5.72 8.30
C ASP A 250 -21.02 -5.82 9.80
N ASP A 251 -20.57 -4.87 10.64
CA ASP A 251 -20.87 -4.82 12.08
C ASP A 251 -21.44 -3.46 12.49
N LYS A 252 -22.76 -3.42 12.70
CA LYS A 252 -23.52 -2.22 13.12
C LYS A 252 -23.06 -1.56 14.43
N ASP A 253 -22.23 -2.23 15.21
CA ASP A 253 -21.66 -1.74 16.45
C ASP A 253 -20.25 -1.14 16.25
N SER A 254 -19.63 -1.34 15.08
CA SER A 254 -18.35 -0.78 14.65
C SER A 254 -18.54 0.61 14.03
N ARG A 255 -18.48 1.66 14.86
CA ARG A 255 -18.80 3.03 14.41
C ARG A 255 -17.70 4.02 14.73
N PHE A 256 -17.46 4.96 13.82
CA PHE A 256 -16.53 6.06 14.02
C PHE A 256 -17.11 7.08 15.03
N VAL A 257 -17.01 6.74 16.31
CA VAL A 257 -17.54 7.53 17.42
C VAL A 257 -16.42 7.91 18.37
N ALA A 258 -16.36 9.19 18.72
CA ALA A 258 -15.44 9.71 19.71
C ALA A 258 -16.09 9.73 21.10
N GLU A 259 -15.33 9.29 22.10
CA GLU A 259 -15.77 9.19 23.48
C GLU A 259 -14.75 9.83 24.42
N VAL A 260 -15.24 10.50 25.47
CA VAL A 260 -14.41 10.94 26.59
C VAL A 260 -14.23 9.75 27.53
N VAL A 261 -12.99 9.33 27.71
CA VAL A 261 -12.64 8.16 28.52
C VAL A 261 -12.39 8.54 29.97
N GLU A 262 -11.60 9.60 30.16
CA GLU A 262 -11.08 9.96 31.49
C GLU A 262 -10.74 11.46 31.54
N LEU A 263 -11.01 12.08 32.70
CA LEU A 263 -10.47 13.40 33.03
C LEU A 263 -9.15 13.17 33.76
N LEU A 264 -8.07 13.71 33.20
CA LEU A 264 -6.72 13.61 33.75
C LEU A 264 -6.38 14.92 34.49
N GLU A 265 -5.35 14.88 35.34
CA GLU A 265 -4.86 16.08 36.02
C GLU A 265 -4.39 17.17 35.02
N ASP A 266 -3.90 16.74 33.86
CA ASP A 266 -3.30 17.57 32.83
C ASP A 266 -4.08 17.60 31.51
N GLY A 267 -5.34 17.14 31.50
CA GLY A 267 -6.16 17.20 30.30
C GLY A 267 -7.37 16.27 30.28
N VAL A 268 -7.88 16.02 29.07
CA VAL A 268 -8.99 15.09 28.85
C VAL A 268 -8.56 14.01 27.88
N LYS A 269 -8.69 12.75 28.30
CA LYS A 269 -8.42 11.59 27.46
C LYS A 269 -9.66 11.27 26.64
N ILE A 270 -9.49 11.21 25.32
CA ILE A 270 -10.53 10.80 24.38
C ILE A 270 -10.07 9.58 23.58
N GLN A 271 -11.03 8.84 23.06
CA GLN A 271 -10.78 7.73 22.15
C GLN A 271 -11.80 7.69 21.02
N TRP A 272 -11.46 7.06 19.89
CA TRP A 272 -12.40 6.76 18.81
C TRP A 272 -12.03 5.49 18.06
N ALA A 273 -13.03 4.85 17.44
CA ALA A 273 -12.83 3.65 16.63
C ALA A 273 -12.30 4.04 15.26
N SER A 274 -10.98 3.93 15.08
CA SER A 274 -10.23 4.06 13.82
C SER A 274 -8.76 4.10 14.18
N ALA A 275 -7.98 3.11 13.77
CA ALA A 275 -6.53 3.08 13.98
C ALA A 275 -5.83 2.74 12.65
N VAL A 276 -6.10 3.56 11.63
CA VAL A 276 -5.63 3.33 10.27
C VAL A 276 -4.50 4.30 9.92
N ASP A 277 -3.52 3.82 9.15
CA ASP A 277 -2.31 4.58 8.81
C ASP A 277 -2.47 5.48 7.57
N TRP A 278 -3.60 5.39 6.87
CA TRP A 278 -3.94 6.21 5.70
C TRP A 278 -4.77 7.45 6.01
N ALA A 279 -5.10 7.68 7.28
CA ALA A 279 -5.87 8.84 7.71
C ALA A 279 -5.08 9.69 8.69
N SER A 280 -5.35 10.99 8.67
CA SER A 280 -5.00 11.92 9.75
C SER A 280 -6.28 12.40 10.44
N TYR A 281 -6.16 12.92 11.66
CA TYR A 281 -7.32 13.30 12.46
C TYR A 281 -7.22 14.73 12.94
N ASN A 282 -8.32 15.45 12.74
CA ASN A 282 -8.55 16.76 13.34
C ASN A 282 -9.50 16.60 14.52
N VAL A 283 -9.04 17.01 15.70
CA VAL A 283 -9.81 16.97 16.93
C VAL A 283 -10.29 18.37 17.26
N PHE A 284 -11.59 18.52 17.40
CA PHE A 284 -12.21 19.77 17.82
C PHE A 284 -12.88 19.60 19.18
N ARG A 285 -12.84 20.65 19.99
CA ARG A 285 -13.48 20.73 21.31
C ARG A 285 -14.45 21.90 21.40
N SER A 286 -15.52 21.72 22.15
CA SER A 286 -16.42 22.79 22.58
C SER A 286 -16.76 22.65 24.07
N THR A 287 -17.06 23.77 24.74
CA THR A 287 -17.58 23.82 26.12
C THR A 287 -19.11 23.78 26.19
N GLY A 288 -19.79 23.79 25.04
CA GLY A 288 -21.24 23.70 24.96
C GLY A 288 -21.72 23.23 23.59
N LEU A 289 -22.78 22.42 23.54
CA LEU A 289 -23.35 21.93 22.28
C LEU A 289 -23.90 23.03 21.36
N THR A 290 -24.17 24.21 21.91
CA THR A 290 -24.64 25.39 21.17
C THR A 290 -23.50 26.34 20.77
N GLU A 291 -22.28 26.06 21.22
CA GLU A 291 -21.09 26.85 20.95
C GLU A 291 -20.34 26.30 19.73
N GLY A 292 -19.39 27.09 19.23
CA GLY A 292 -18.49 26.64 18.18
C GLY A 292 -17.54 25.55 18.68
N PHE A 293 -17.10 24.70 17.77
CA PHE A 293 -16.02 23.75 17.99
C PHE A 293 -14.69 24.40 17.59
N ALA A 294 -13.74 24.48 18.52
CA ALA A 294 -12.39 24.96 18.30
C ALA A 294 -11.45 23.79 18.01
N LEU A 295 -10.55 23.95 17.05
CA LEU A 295 -9.52 22.95 16.74
C LEU A 295 -8.53 22.86 17.92
N VAL A 296 -8.30 21.64 18.42
CA VAL A 296 -7.38 21.36 19.55
C VAL A 296 -6.31 20.32 19.20
N GLY A 297 -6.53 19.52 18.15
CA GLY A 297 -5.52 18.66 17.53
C GLY A 297 -5.64 18.75 16.02
N ASP A 298 -4.53 18.95 15.32
CA ASP A 298 -4.46 19.20 13.88
C ASP A 298 -3.53 18.17 13.22
N GLY A 299 -4.03 17.48 12.19
CA GLY A 299 -3.26 16.51 11.40
C GLY A 299 -2.66 15.36 12.21
N LEU A 300 -3.33 14.90 13.29
CA LEU A 300 -2.82 13.83 14.12
C LEU A 300 -2.72 12.53 13.30
N THR A 301 -1.58 11.87 13.34
CA THR A 301 -1.35 10.59 12.67
C THR A 301 -1.24 9.46 13.69
N LEU A 302 -1.18 8.20 13.26
CA LEU A 302 -0.91 7.08 14.20
C LEU A 302 0.39 7.24 14.99
N ALA A 303 1.36 8.01 14.51
CA ALA A 303 2.57 8.29 15.27
C ALA A 303 2.32 9.22 16.48
N ASP A 304 1.24 10.00 16.44
CA ASP A 304 0.83 10.95 17.48
C ASP A 304 -0.20 10.34 18.46
N LEU A 305 -0.69 9.14 18.16
CA LEU A 305 -1.79 8.49 18.86
C LEU A 305 -1.31 7.23 19.57
N ALA A 306 -1.88 6.95 20.75
CA ALA A 306 -1.79 5.62 21.33
C ALA A 306 -2.88 4.73 20.70
N VAL A 307 -2.56 3.48 20.37
CA VAL A 307 -3.54 2.50 19.89
C VAL A 307 -3.78 1.46 20.97
N VAL A 308 -5.00 1.39 21.48
CA VAL A 308 -5.41 0.45 22.54
C VAL A 308 -6.62 -0.32 22.07
N ASP A 309 -6.50 -1.64 21.95
CA ASP A 309 -7.58 -2.53 21.52
C ASP A 309 -8.24 -2.11 20.18
N GLY A 310 -7.44 -1.58 19.25
CA GLY A 310 -7.91 -1.09 17.94
C GLY A 310 -8.50 0.32 17.95
N MET A 311 -8.56 0.98 19.11
CA MET A 311 -9.03 2.35 19.26
C MET A 311 -7.85 3.33 19.22
N SER A 312 -8.02 4.45 18.53
CA SER A 312 -7.11 5.59 18.65
C SER A 312 -7.40 6.33 19.95
N VAL A 313 -6.35 6.66 20.69
CA VAL A 313 -6.41 7.32 21.99
C VAL A 313 -5.52 8.55 21.95
N TRP A 314 -6.08 9.69 22.37
CA TRP A 314 -5.39 10.97 22.41
C TRP A 314 -5.74 11.74 23.68
N VAL A 315 -4.83 12.59 24.15
CA VAL A 315 -5.03 13.43 25.34
C VAL A 315 -5.03 14.90 24.91
N ASP A 316 -6.15 15.57 25.15
CA ASP A 316 -6.25 17.01 25.03
C ASP A 316 -5.63 17.68 26.27
N THR A 317 -4.34 18.00 26.19
CA THR A 317 -3.62 18.66 27.29
C THR A 317 -3.93 20.15 27.42
N SER A 318 -4.80 20.70 26.55
CA SER A 318 -5.23 22.10 26.60
C SER A 318 -6.56 22.27 27.34
N ALA A 319 -7.18 21.17 27.76
CA ALA A 319 -8.43 21.17 28.51
C ALA A 319 -8.14 21.33 30.01
N ASP A 320 -8.89 22.20 30.68
CA ASP A 320 -8.85 22.32 32.14
C ASP A 320 -9.80 21.25 32.71
N PRO A 321 -9.33 20.26 33.50
CA PRO A 321 -10.20 19.20 34.01
C PRO A 321 -11.41 19.72 34.82
N ASP A 322 -11.32 20.92 35.39
CA ASP A 322 -12.40 21.58 36.13
C ASP A 322 -13.27 22.52 35.25
N GLY A 323 -12.88 22.74 33.99
CA GLY A 323 -13.50 23.69 33.06
C GLY A 323 -14.66 23.14 32.22
N GLY A 324 -15.09 21.89 32.46
CA GLY A 324 -16.11 21.19 31.68
C GLY A 324 -17.56 21.71 31.88
N PRO A 325 -18.54 21.18 31.13
CA PRO A 325 -18.47 19.99 30.26
C PRO A 325 -17.75 20.22 28.93
N TYR A 326 -17.03 19.21 28.45
CA TYR A 326 -16.38 19.21 27.14
C TYR A 326 -17.09 18.30 26.16
N PHE A 327 -17.20 18.77 24.92
CA PHE A 327 -17.74 18.04 23.78
C PHE A 327 -16.66 17.95 22.72
N TYR A 328 -16.43 16.75 22.20
CA TYR A 328 -15.41 16.52 21.17
C TYR A 328 -16.06 16.12 19.85
N ARG A 329 -15.41 16.54 18.76
CA ARG A 329 -15.69 16.09 17.41
C ARG A 329 -14.37 15.72 16.78
N VAL A 330 -14.23 14.46 16.37
CA VAL A 330 -13.09 13.98 15.61
C VAL A 330 -13.49 13.91 14.14
N VAL A 331 -12.63 14.39 13.26
CA VAL A 331 -12.82 14.35 11.81
C VAL A 331 -11.63 13.59 11.24
N SER A 332 -11.90 12.46 10.60
CA SER A 332 -10.91 11.76 9.77
C SER A 332 -10.69 12.56 8.49
N VAL A 333 -9.44 12.77 8.13
CA VAL A 333 -8.99 13.48 6.94
C VAL A 333 -8.14 12.51 6.13
N ILE A 334 -8.58 12.27 4.90
CA ILE A 334 -7.94 11.35 3.97
C ILE A 334 -7.42 12.22 2.83
N GLU A 335 -6.10 12.22 2.65
CA GLU A 335 -5.48 12.86 1.50
C GLU A 335 -5.54 11.87 0.33
N GLU A 336 -6.24 12.25 -0.74
CA GLU A 336 -6.13 11.51 -2.00
C GLU A 336 -4.74 11.80 -2.59
N GLU A 337 -3.93 10.75 -2.74
CA GLU A 337 -2.69 10.78 -3.53
C GLU A 337 -2.97 10.81 -5.04
#